data_AF-X1V1C7-F1
#
_entry.id   AF-X1V1C7-F1
#
_cell.length_a   1.000
_cell.length_b   1.000
_cell.length_c   1.000
_cell.angle_alpha   90.00
_cell.angle_beta   90.00
_cell.angle_gamma   90.00
#
_symmetry.space_group_name_H-M   'P 1'
#
loop_
_entity.id
_entity.type
_entity.pdbx_description
1 polymer ?
#
loop_
_entity_poly.entity_id
_entity_poly.type
_entity_poly.pdbx_seq_one_letter_code
_entity_poly.pdbx_strand_id
1 'polypeptide(L)'
;NTRYSDGDGEKDIREIDVIKDKKSQDPLTEAQKRDLKNLLTKGLTRAERLIVVLYYYEEMTMKEIGATLDLSESRVSQMHSSIMARLKAQLNSRKKEFAF
;
A
#
# COMPACT_ATOMS: atom_id res chain seq x y z
N ASN A 1 66.81 -24.69 12.79
CA ASN A 1 66.77 -23.48 13.63
C ASN A 1 66.52 -22.32 12.68
N THR A 2 65.32 -21.74 12.55
CA THR A 2 64.46 -21.13 13.57
C THR A 2 62.99 -21.15 13.08
N ARG A 3 62.04 -21.40 14.00
CA ARG A 3 60.58 -21.36 13.78
C ARG A 3 60.08 -19.92 13.70
N TYR A 4 59.09 -19.66 12.85
CA TYR A 4 58.08 -18.62 13.04
C TYR A 4 56.73 -19.14 12.51
N SER A 5 55.70 -19.03 13.35
CA SER A 5 54.34 -19.53 13.13
C SER A 5 53.39 -18.40 12.74
N ASP A 6 52.29 -18.81 12.07
CA ASP A 6 50.92 -18.27 12.12
C ASP A 6 50.56 -17.01 11.30
N GLY A 7 49.31 -17.00 10.79
CA GLY A 7 48.65 -15.80 10.27
C GLY A 7 47.74 -15.97 9.05
N ASP A 8 46.62 -16.68 9.22
CA ASP A 8 45.42 -16.59 8.37
C ASP A 8 44.88 -15.15 8.33
N GLY A 9 44.29 -14.69 7.21
CA GLY A 9 43.82 -13.30 7.10
C GLY A 9 43.21 -12.93 5.75
N GLU A 10 41.89 -13.09 5.68
CA GLU A 10 40.97 -12.73 4.59
C GLU A 10 41.18 -11.32 4.01
N LYS A 11 40.96 -11.20 2.68
CA LYS A 11 40.91 -9.93 1.95
C LYS A 11 39.64 -9.15 2.31
N ASP A 12 39.75 -8.20 3.24
CA ASP A 12 38.73 -7.17 3.44
C ASP A 12 38.78 -6.12 2.33
N ILE A 13 37.78 -6.16 1.46
CA ILE A 13 37.51 -5.17 0.42
C ILE A 13 36.90 -3.94 1.10
N ARG A 14 37.57 -2.80 0.93
CA ARG A 14 37.22 -1.51 1.53
C ARG A 14 35.80 -1.09 1.17
N GLU A 15 35.04 -0.82 2.22
CA GLU A 15 33.69 -0.26 2.26
C GLU A 15 33.60 1.01 1.41
N ILE A 16 32.95 0.89 0.25
CA ILE A 16 32.52 2.06 -0.53
C ILE A 16 31.31 2.59 0.24
N ASP A 17 31.46 3.79 0.81
CA ASP A 17 30.44 4.51 1.58
C ASP A 17 29.20 4.75 0.70
N VAL A 18 28.29 3.78 0.67
CA VAL A 18 26.98 3.90 0.00
C VAL A 18 26.14 4.80 0.89
N ILE A 19 26.27 6.10 0.65
CA ILE A 19 25.32 7.11 1.13
C ILE A 19 23.93 6.66 0.64
N LYS A 20 23.15 6.03 1.53
CA LYS A 20 21.76 5.64 1.25
C LYS A 20 20.99 6.91 0.93
N ASP A 21 20.68 7.10 -0.35
CA ASP A 21 19.76 8.14 -0.79
C ASP A 21 18.37 7.83 -0.20
N LYS A 22 18.01 8.54 0.87
CA LYS A 22 16.72 8.43 1.58
C LYS A 22 15.59 9.19 0.87
N LYS A 23 15.73 9.57 -0.40
CA LYS A 23 14.70 10.37 -1.10
C LYS A 23 14.11 9.75 -2.37
N SER A 24 14.60 8.60 -2.82
CA SER A 24 13.97 7.89 -3.93
C SER A 24 12.99 6.87 -3.37
N GLN A 25 11.69 7.21 -3.29
CA GLN A 25 10.66 6.17 -3.14
C GLN A 25 10.85 5.22 -4.32
N ASP A 26 11.32 4.01 -4.03
CA ASP A 26 11.68 3.01 -5.01
C ASP A 26 10.57 2.92 -6.09
N PRO A 27 10.86 3.14 -7.38
CA PRO A 27 9.85 3.08 -8.45
C PRO A 27 9.12 1.73 -8.48
N LEU A 28 9.74 0.66 -7.95
CA LEU A 28 9.09 -0.62 -7.73
C LEU A 28 7.98 -0.52 -6.67
N THR A 29 8.22 0.20 -5.59
CA THR A 29 7.23 0.42 -4.52
C THR A 29 6.06 1.26 -5.02
N GLU A 30 6.30 2.27 -5.86
CA GLU A 30 5.22 3.07 -6.46
C GLU A 30 4.41 2.28 -7.49
N ALA A 31 5.06 1.45 -8.31
CA ALA A 31 4.37 0.52 -9.21
C ALA A 31 3.50 -0.48 -8.43
N GLN A 32 4.03 -1.06 -7.35
CA GLN A 32 3.30 -1.98 -6.47
C GLN A 32 2.11 -1.29 -5.79
N LYS A 33 2.26 -0.06 -5.30
CA LYS A 33 1.14 0.73 -4.74
C LYS A 33 0.08 1.04 -5.80
N ARG A 34 0.50 1.37 -7.02
CA ARG A 34 -0.42 1.66 -8.13
C ARG A 34 -1.19 0.42 -8.53
N ASP A 35 -0.54 -0.73 -8.63
CA ASP A 35 -1.17 -2.01 -8.92
C ASP A 35 -2.12 -2.44 -7.81
N LEU A 36 -1.71 -2.25 -6.55
CA LEU A 36 -2.58 -2.48 -5.39
C LEU A 36 -3.80 -1.56 -5.43
N LYS A 37 -3.63 -0.26 -5.68
CA LYS A 37 -4.72 0.71 -5.80
C LYS A 37 -5.66 0.35 -6.96
N ASN A 38 -5.12 -0.06 -8.10
CA ASN A 38 -5.89 -0.50 -9.26
C ASN A 38 -6.67 -1.80 -8.97
N LEU A 39 -6.06 -2.76 -8.27
CA LEU A 39 -6.71 -4.02 -7.88
C LEU A 39 -7.84 -3.79 -6.87
N LEU A 40 -7.59 -2.98 -5.85
CA LEU A 40 -8.59 -2.59 -4.85
C LEU A 40 -9.77 -1.86 -5.49
N THR A 41 -9.54 -1.09 -6.54
CA THR A 41 -10.60 -0.37 -7.26
C THR A 41 -11.29 -1.17 -8.36
N LYS A 42 -10.72 -2.30 -8.82
CA LYS A 42 -11.35 -3.20 -9.82
C LYS A 42 -12.61 -3.88 -9.29
N GLY A 43 -12.70 -4.13 -7.99
CA GLY A 43 -13.87 -4.78 -7.36
C GLY A 43 -15.01 -3.83 -7.00
N LEU A 44 -14.88 -2.53 -7.29
CA LEU A 44 -15.87 -1.51 -6.96
C LEU A 44 -16.65 -1.11 -8.21
N THR A 45 -17.95 -0.91 -8.05
CA THR A 45 -18.81 -0.25 -9.04
C THR A 45 -18.43 1.22 -9.19
N ARG A 46 -18.94 1.89 -10.23
CA ARG A 46 -18.71 3.32 -10.43
C ARG A 46 -19.23 4.16 -9.26
N ALA A 47 -20.39 3.82 -8.71
CA ALA A 47 -20.97 4.51 -7.55
C ALA A 47 -20.11 4.32 -6.29
N GLU A 48 -19.64 3.09 -6.04
CA GLU A 48 -18.79 2.79 -4.89
C GLU A 48 -17.44 3.50 -4.96
N ARG A 49 -16.81 3.55 -6.15
CA ARG A 49 -15.60 4.36 -6.35
C ARG A 49 -15.85 5.84 -6.05
N LEU A 50 -16.99 6.37 -6.50
CA LEU A 50 -17.33 7.76 -6.28
C LEU A 50 -17.52 8.07 -4.79
N ILE A 51 -18.21 7.21 -4.03
CA ILE A 51 -18.35 7.35 -2.58
C ILE A 51 -16.99 7.42 -1.88
N VAL A 52 -16.05 6.54 -2.26
CA VAL A 52 -14.70 6.52 -1.66
C VAL A 52 -13.94 7.80 -2.00
N VAL A 53 -14.02 8.28 -3.25
CA VAL A 53 -13.35 9.53 -3.65
C VAL A 53 -13.93 10.72 -2.91
N LEU A 54 -15.26 10.88 -2.91
CA LEU A 54 -15.92 12.00 -2.24
C LEU A 54 -15.63 12.02 -0.73
N TYR A 55 -15.57 10.85 -0.08
CA TYR A 55 -15.31 10.77 1.35
C TYR A 55 -13.83 10.99 1.72
N TYR A 56 -12.89 10.42 0.97
CA TYR A 56 -11.46 10.44 1.35
C TYR A 56 -10.62 11.52 0.68
N TYR A 57 -11.04 12.00 -0.50
CA TYR A 57 -10.29 12.98 -1.28
C TYR A 57 -10.93 14.37 -1.21
N GLU A 58 -12.26 14.42 -1.31
CA GLU A 58 -13.02 15.68 -1.20
C GLU A 58 -13.50 15.96 0.24
N GLU A 59 -13.17 15.08 1.20
CA GLU A 59 -13.49 15.21 2.63
C GLU A 59 -14.99 15.44 2.94
N MET A 60 -15.89 15.01 2.03
CA MET A 60 -17.33 15.19 2.17
C MET A 60 -17.92 14.25 3.23
N THR A 61 -18.91 14.75 3.96
CA THR A 61 -19.68 13.95 4.92
C THR A 61 -20.64 12.99 4.23
N MET A 62 -21.08 11.94 4.93
CA MET A 62 -22.06 10.97 4.38
C MET A 62 -23.37 11.64 3.94
N LYS A 63 -23.77 12.72 4.63
CA LYS A 63 -24.94 13.52 4.29
C LYS A 63 -24.76 14.27 2.97
N GLU A 64 -23.63 14.93 2.77
CA GLU A 64 -23.31 15.67 1.53
C GLU A 64 -23.13 14.73 0.34
N ILE A 65 -22.50 13.58 0.56
CA ILE A 65 -22.38 12.52 -0.45
C ILE A 65 -23.77 12.00 -0.82
N GLY A 66 -24.65 11.78 0.18
CA GLY A 66 -26.03 11.37 -0.05
C GLY A 66 -26.79 12.36 -0.94
N ALA A 67 -26.71 13.65 -0.60
CA ALA A 67 -27.31 14.71 -1.41
C ALA A 67 -26.74 14.77 -2.85
N THR A 68 -25.44 14.52 -3.02
CA THR A 68 -24.77 14.54 -4.34
C THR A 68 -25.14 13.35 -5.21
N LEU A 69 -25.36 12.18 -4.60
CA LEU A 69 -25.64 10.93 -5.30
C LEU A 69 -27.13 10.56 -5.35
N ASP A 70 -28.01 11.44 -4.87
CA ASP A 70 -29.46 11.21 -4.72
C ASP A 70 -29.76 9.96 -3.86
N LEU A 71 -29.09 9.87 -2.72
CA LEU A 71 -29.19 8.76 -1.76
C LEU A 71 -29.37 9.29 -0.33
N SER A 72 -29.96 8.47 0.54
CA SER A 72 -29.99 8.78 1.97
C SER A 72 -28.60 8.60 2.60
N GLU A 73 -28.30 9.39 3.62
CA GLU A 73 -27.07 9.27 4.42
C GLU A 73 -26.85 7.85 4.94
N SER A 74 -27.91 7.21 5.45
CA SER A 74 -27.88 5.83 5.94
C SER A 74 -27.47 4.85 4.83
N ARG A 75 -27.97 5.05 3.60
CA ARG A 75 -27.60 4.21 2.46
C ARG A 75 -26.13 4.39 2.09
N VAL A 76 -25.62 5.62 2.11
CA VAL A 76 -24.19 5.91 1.86
C VAL A 76 -23.31 5.24 2.92
N SER A 77 -23.67 5.36 4.20
CA SER A 77 -22.94 4.74 5.32
C SER A 77 -22.86 3.22 5.20
N GLN A 78 -23.97 2.57 4.84
CA GLN A 78 -24.01 1.12 4.61
C GLN A 78 -23.14 0.70 3.43
N MET A 79 -23.20 1.44 2.32
CA MET A 79 -22.36 1.16 1.15
C MET A 79 -20.88 1.34 1.48
N HIS A 80 -20.50 2.43 2.16
CA HIS A 80 -19.13 2.67 2.61
C HIS A 80 -18.61 1.52 3.49
N SER A 81 -19.39 1.09 4.47
CA SER A 81 -19.06 -0.04 5.33
C SER A 81 -18.84 -1.34 4.53
N SER A 82 -19.72 -1.61 3.55
CA SER A 82 -19.61 -2.79 2.68
C SER A 82 -18.39 -2.73 1.76
N ILE A 83 -18.06 -1.56 1.23
CA ILE A 83 -16.85 -1.32 0.43
C ILE A 83 -15.62 -1.62 1.29
N MET A 84 -15.56 -1.08 2.51
CA MET A 84 -14.43 -1.28 3.42
C MET A 84 -14.24 -2.73 3.83
N ALA A 85 -15.32 -3.46 4.10
CA ALA A 85 -15.26 -4.89 4.40
C ALA A 85 -14.66 -5.67 3.23
N ARG A 86 -15.09 -5.38 1.99
CA ARG A 86 -14.58 -6.02 0.77
C ARG A 86 -13.10 -5.70 0.53
N LEU A 87 -12.70 -4.44 0.66
CA LEU A 87 -11.30 -4.02 0.51
C LEU A 87 -10.39 -4.70 1.55
N LYS A 88 -10.84 -4.78 2.81
CA LYS A 88 -10.11 -5.46 3.88
C LYS A 88 -9.96 -6.96 3.62
N ALA A 89 -11.01 -7.62 3.12
CA ALA A 89 -10.96 -9.03 2.75
C ALA A 89 -9.95 -9.29 1.62
N GLN A 90 -9.95 -8.46 0.57
CA GLN A 90 -8.98 -8.55 -0.52
C GLN A 90 -7.54 -8.34 -0.03
N LEU A 91 -7.29 -7.33 0.80
CA LEU A 91 -5.97 -7.09 1.40
C LEU A 91 -5.50 -8.27 2.26
N ASN A 92 -6.39 -8.85 3.07
CA ASN A 92 -6.06 -9.97 3.93
C ASN A 92 -5.75 -11.25 3.15
N SER A 93 -6.47 -11.52 2.05
CA SER A 93 -6.16 -12.66 1.17
C SER A 93 -4.75 -12.54 0.58
N ARG A 94 -4.36 -11.33 0.17
CA ARG A 94 -3.05 -11.05 -0.43
C ARG A 94 -1.91 -11.07 0.58
N LYS A 95 -2.11 -10.57 1.81
CA LYS A 95 -1.09 -10.70 2.87
C LYS A 95 -0.68 -12.16 3.10
N LYS A 96 -1.59 -13.12 2.90
CA LYS A 96 -1.24 -14.55 2.97
C LYS A 96 -0.42 -15.04 1.77
N GLU A 97 -0.62 -14.48 0.57
CA GLU A 97 0.14 -14.81 -0.64
C GLU A 97 1.61 -14.33 -0.56
N PHE A 98 1.87 -13.22 0.14
CA PHE A 98 3.22 -12.65 0.30
C PHE A 98 3.92 -13.07 1.61
N ALA A 99 3.28 -13.90 2.44
CA ALA A 99 3.83 -14.36 3.72
C ALA A 99 4.54 -15.74 3.64
N PHE A 100 5.08 -16.09 2.46
CA PHE A 100 5.89 -17.29 2.24
C PHE A 100 7.36 -16.93 2.09
#